data_AF-A0A1Z3HP06-F1
#
_entry.id   AF-A0A1Z3HP06-F1
#
_cell.length_a   1.000
_cell.length_b   1.000
_cell.length_c   1.000
_cell.angle_alpha   90.00
_cell.angle_beta   90.00
_cell.angle_gamma   90.00
#
_symmetry.space_group_name_H-M   'P 1'
#
loop_
_entity.id
_entity.type
_entity.pdbx_description
1 polymer ?
#
loop_
_entity_poly.entity_id
_entity_poly.type
_entity_poly.pdbx_seq_one_letter_code
_entity_poly.pdbx_strand_id
1 'polypeptide(L)'
;MENTFLDIDPESSSIQTHLGIIQNVIQRMSSNSSACKAWCVSLVAAVLVLVADKGKPEYAWIALLPIVAFAALDTYYLALEKAFRSSYNAFIRKLHNKQITEQDLYSISPVGKMSILQVEALRSFSIWGFYLSLAVLVWVTKATVLS
;
A
#
# COMPACT_ATOMS: atom_id res chain seq x y z
N MET A 1 -34.29 2.81 -16.70
CA MET A 1 -34.36 2.52 -15.25
C MET A 1 -34.22 3.86 -14.56
N GLU A 2 -35.26 4.29 -13.86
CA GLU A 2 -35.29 5.57 -13.15
C GLU A 2 -34.29 5.46 -11.98
N ASN A 3 -33.27 6.33 -11.94
CA ASN A 3 -32.33 6.35 -10.82
C ASN A 3 -33.08 6.94 -9.62
N THR A 4 -33.67 6.08 -8.79
CA THR A 4 -34.28 6.49 -7.52
C THR A 4 -33.16 6.88 -6.56
N PHE A 5 -32.89 8.19 -6.48
CA PHE A 5 -31.98 8.73 -5.47
C PHE A 5 -32.62 8.58 -4.09
N LEU A 6 -31.84 8.06 -3.15
CA LEU A 6 -32.28 7.91 -1.77
C LEU A 6 -32.13 9.25 -1.04
N ASP A 7 -33.20 9.76 -0.43
CA ASP A 7 -33.12 10.86 0.53
C ASP A 7 -32.72 10.28 1.88
N ILE A 8 -31.40 10.11 2.07
CA ILE A 8 -30.82 9.56 3.30
C ILE A 8 -30.22 10.71 4.11
N ASP A 9 -30.51 10.72 5.41
CA ASP A 9 -29.80 11.56 6.37
C ASP A 9 -28.30 11.20 6.37
N PRO A 10 -27.38 12.14 6.05
CA PRO A 10 -25.94 11.93 6.12
C PRO A 10 -25.45 11.40 7.47
N GLU A 11 -26.16 11.72 8.56
CA GLU A 11 -25.85 11.28 9.92
C GLU A 11 -26.46 9.92 10.28
N SER A 12 -27.09 9.24 9.32
CA SER A 12 -27.65 7.91 9.54
C SER A 12 -26.58 6.86 9.89
N SER A 13 -26.93 5.96 10.81
CA SER A 13 -26.05 4.87 11.27
C SER A 13 -25.56 3.98 10.12
N SER A 14 -26.39 3.77 9.08
CA SER A 14 -26.04 2.98 7.89
C SER A 14 -24.89 3.60 7.10
N ILE A 15 -24.87 4.93 6.93
CA ILE A 15 -23.80 5.65 6.25
C ILE A 15 -22.52 5.60 7.07
N GLN A 16 -22.61 5.88 8.37
CA GLN A 16 -21.46 5.81 9.26
C GLN A 16 -20.83 4.41 9.27
N THR A 17 -21.66 3.36 9.26
CA THR A 17 -21.21 1.96 9.16
C THR A 17 -20.50 1.69 7.84
N HIS A 18 -21.07 2.11 6.70
CA HIS A 18 -20.45 1.93 5.39
C HIS A 18 -19.08 2.64 5.29
N LEU A 19 -19.01 3.91 5.71
CA LEU A 19 -17.75 4.67 5.77
C LEU A 19 -16.75 4.00 6.71
N GLY A 20 -17.20 3.48 7.85
CA GLY A 20 -16.39 2.71 8.79
C GLY A 20 -15.81 1.44 8.17
N ILE A 21 -16.57 0.71 7.35
CA ILE A 21 -16.08 -0.48 6.65
C ILE A 21 -14.97 -0.09 5.67
N ILE A 22 -15.17 0.93 4.83
CA ILE A 22 -14.15 1.40 3.88
C ILE A 22 -12.89 1.87 4.62
N GLN A 23 -13.06 2.62 5.72
CA GLN A 23 -11.95 3.10 6.53
C GLN A 23 -11.15 1.94 7.15
N ASN A 24 -11.82 0.88 7.62
CA ASN A 24 -11.15 -0.33 8.10
C ASN A 24 -10.35 -1.02 7.00
N VAL A 25 -10.86 -1.08 5.77
CA VAL A 25 -10.11 -1.62 4.62
C VAL A 25 -8.87 -0.77 4.34
N ILE A 26 -8.99 0.56 4.31
CA ILE A 26 -7.86 1.50 4.14
C ILE A 26 -6.80 1.25 5.22
N GLN A 27 -7.21 1.12 6.49
CA GLN A 27 -6.30 0.87 7.60
C GLN A 27 -5.56 -0.45 7.46
N ARG A 28 -6.23 -1.51 6.99
CA ARG A 28 -5.60 -2.81 6.71
C ARG A 28 -4.57 -2.72 5.58
N MET A 29 -4.83 -1.95 4.53
CA MET A 29 -3.87 -1.76 3.43
C MET A 29 -2.62 -1.01 3.91
N SER A 30 -2.80 0.06 4.68
CA SER A 30 -1.69 0.84 5.27
C SER A 30 -0.86 0.00 6.25
N SER A 31 -1.53 -0.83 7.06
CA SER A 31 -0.87 -1.77 7.97
C SER A 31 -0.06 -2.82 7.19
N ASN A 32 -0.63 -3.39 6.12
CA ASN A 32 0.07 -4.38 5.31
C ASN A 32 1.26 -3.79 4.55
N SER A 33 1.14 -2.56 4.04
CA SER A 33 2.24 -1.78 3.47
C SER A 33 3.39 -1.60 4.48
N SER A 34 3.05 -1.22 5.72
CA SER A 34 4.03 -1.06 6.80
C SER A 34 4.69 -2.39 7.20
N ALA A 35 3.92 -3.48 7.22
CA ALA A 35 4.43 -4.82 7.48
C ALA A 35 5.43 -5.28 6.40
N CYS A 36 5.19 -4.96 5.12
CA CYS A 36 6.13 -5.26 4.05
C CYS A 36 7.50 -4.59 4.29
N LYS A 37 7.51 -3.33 4.74
CA LYS A 37 8.74 -2.61 5.08
C LYS A 37 9.48 -3.27 6.25
N ALA A 38 8.77 -3.61 7.32
CA ALA A 38 9.35 -4.26 8.50
C ALA A 38 9.97 -5.63 8.18
N TRP A 39 9.22 -6.50 7.47
CA TRP A 39 9.71 -7.82 7.06
C TRP A 39 10.88 -7.74 6.08
N CYS A 40 10.87 -6.75 5.19
CA CYS A 40 11.99 -6.51 4.28
C CYS A 40 13.28 -6.19 5.05
N VAL A 41 13.22 -5.28 6.05
CA VAL A 41 14.38 -4.92 6.87
C VAL A 41 14.93 -6.14 7.59
N SER A 42 14.06 -6.93 8.23
CA SER A 42 14.46 -8.13 8.96
C SER A 42 15.16 -9.15 8.06
N LEU A 43 14.61 -9.41 6.87
CA LEU A 43 15.21 -10.37 5.93
C LEU A 43 16.52 -9.86 5.33
N VAL A 44 16.59 -8.57 4.96
CA VAL A 44 17.83 -7.96 4.46
C VAL A 44 18.92 -8.04 5.53
N ALA A 45 18.61 -7.68 6.78
CA ALA A 45 19.55 -7.77 7.90
C ALA A 45 20.05 -9.21 8.11
N ALA A 46 19.16 -10.19 8.13
CA ALA A 46 19.52 -11.60 8.30
C ALA A 46 20.44 -12.10 7.18
N VAL A 47 20.16 -11.73 5.91
CA VAL A 47 21.01 -12.08 4.77
C VAL A 47 22.38 -11.42 4.88
N LEU A 48 22.45 -10.13 5.23
CA LEU A 48 23.72 -9.43 5.34
C LEU A 48 24.60 -10.01 6.45
N VAL A 49 24.04 -10.34 7.62
CA VAL A 49 24.78 -11.00 8.71
C VAL A 49 25.32 -12.37 8.25
N LEU A 50 24.48 -13.19 7.61
CA LEU A 50 24.90 -14.49 7.11
C LEU A 50 26.01 -14.40 6.06
N VAL A 51 25.98 -13.37 5.20
CA VAL A 51 27.01 -13.13 4.19
C VAL A 51 28.32 -12.66 4.82
N ALA A 52 28.25 -11.78 5.83
CA ALA A 52 29.39 -11.33 6.62
C ALA A 52 30.09 -12.51 7.29
N ASP A 53 29.34 -13.40 7.94
CA ASP A 53 29.89 -14.59 8.61
C ASP A 53 30.56 -15.58 7.62
N LYS A 54 30.06 -15.66 6.39
CA LYS A 54 30.63 -16.55 5.36
C LYS A 54 31.82 -15.97 4.60
N GLY A 55 32.16 -14.69 4.81
CA GLY A 55 33.28 -14.02 4.14
C GLY A 55 33.17 -13.96 2.61
N LYS A 56 31.95 -13.95 2.06
CA LYS A 56 31.71 -13.98 0.60
C LYS A 56 30.92 -12.74 0.16
N PRO A 57 31.58 -11.57 -0.04
CA PRO A 57 30.99 -10.30 -0.48
C PRO A 57 29.93 -10.40 -1.57
N GLU A 58 30.19 -11.24 -2.56
CA GLU A 58 29.37 -11.32 -3.76
C GLU A 58 27.94 -11.79 -3.47
N TYR A 59 27.73 -12.51 -2.36
CA TYR A 59 26.41 -12.97 -1.95
C TYR A 59 25.56 -11.89 -1.29
N ALA A 60 26.09 -10.71 -0.97
CA ALA A 60 25.31 -9.60 -0.44
C ALA A 60 24.18 -9.18 -1.42
N TRP A 61 24.38 -9.38 -2.72
CA TRP A 61 23.36 -9.13 -3.74
C TRP A 61 22.10 -9.99 -3.60
N ILE A 62 22.17 -11.13 -2.88
CA ILE A 62 21.00 -11.95 -2.57
C ILE A 62 19.98 -11.16 -1.74
N ALA A 63 20.42 -10.17 -0.95
CA ALA A 63 19.53 -9.30 -0.19
C ALA A 63 18.66 -8.39 -1.08
N LEU A 64 18.99 -8.22 -2.37
CA LEU A 64 18.12 -7.50 -3.30
C LEU A 64 16.82 -8.26 -3.62
N LEU A 65 16.82 -9.59 -3.51
CA LEU A 65 15.65 -10.41 -3.79
C LEU A 65 14.46 -10.05 -2.88
N PRO A 66 14.58 -10.06 -1.54
CA PRO A 66 13.49 -9.61 -0.68
C PRO A 66 13.17 -8.12 -0.89
N ILE A 67 14.15 -7.26 -1.18
CA ILE A 67 13.91 -5.83 -1.47
C ILE A 67 12.93 -5.68 -2.64
N VAL A 68 13.18 -6.34 -3.77
CA VAL A 68 12.31 -6.24 -4.95
C VAL A 68 10.94 -6.85 -4.69
N ALA A 69 10.89 -8.02 -4.05
CA ALA A 69 9.63 -8.70 -3.75
C ALA A 69 8.73 -7.87 -2.80
N PHE A 70 9.29 -7.36 -1.71
CA PHE A 70 8.54 -6.53 -0.78
C PHE A 70 8.20 -5.16 -1.35
N ALA A 71 9.05 -4.57 -2.20
CA ALA A 71 8.73 -3.32 -2.89
C ALA A 71 7.52 -3.46 -3.82
N ALA A 72 7.41 -4.58 -4.54
CA ALA A 72 6.27 -4.87 -5.38
C ALA A 72 4.98 -5.04 -4.56
N LEU A 73 5.04 -5.76 -3.44
CA LEU A 73 3.91 -5.94 -2.54
C LEU A 73 3.49 -4.61 -1.89
N ASP A 74 4.44 -3.86 -1.35
CA ASP A 74 4.20 -2.57 -0.69
C ASP A 74 3.55 -1.57 -1.66
N THR A 75 4.06 -1.50 -2.90
CA THR A 75 3.45 -0.74 -4.00
C THR A 75 2.00 -1.16 -4.23
N TYR A 76 1.74 -2.46 -4.29
CA TYR A 76 0.40 -2.99 -4.51
C TYR A 76 -0.55 -2.53 -3.39
N TYR A 77 -0.17 -2.69 -2.13
CA TYR A 77 -1.01 -2.27 -1.00
C TYR A 77 -1.24 -0.75 -0.96
N LEU A 78 -0.21 0.05 -1.26
CA LEU A 78 -0.35 1.50 -1.34
C LEU A 78 -1.28 1.93 -2.49
N ALA A 79 -1.23 1.23 -3.63
CA ALA A 79 -2.15 1.47 -4.74
C ALA A 79 -3.60 1.10 -4.39
N LEU A 80 -3.84 -0.01 -3.67
CA LEU A 80 -5.17 -0.35 -3.13
C LEU A 80 -5.66 0.71 -2.16
N GLU A 81 -4.80 1.16 -1.25
CA GLU A 81 -5.12 2.23 -0.29
C GLU A 81 -5.59 3.50 -1.01
N LYS A 82 -4.87 3.93 -2.06
CA LYS A 82 -5.26 5.06 -2.90
C LYS A 82 -6.61 4.82 -3.60
N ALA A 83 -6.85 3.62 -4.12
CA ALA A 83 -8.11 3.27 -4.79
C ALA A 83 -9.30 3.32 -3.82
N PHE A 84 -9.14 2.80 -2.61
CA PHE A 84 -10.17 2.85 -1.57
C PHE A 84 -10.41 4.26 -1.04
N ARG A 85 -9.35 5.08 -0.88
CA ARG A 85 -9.52 6.52 -0.57
C ARG A 85 -10.28 7.27 -1.66
N SER A 86 -10.02 6.95 -2.92
CA SER A 86 -10.77 7.52 -4.06
C SER A 86 -12.25 7.14 -3.99
N SER A 87 -12.54 5.86 -3.71
CA SER A 87 -13.91 5.36 -3.50
C SER A 87 -14.60 6.06 -2.33
N TYR A 88 -13.93 6.21 -1.20
CA TYR A 88 -14.43 6.91 -0.02
C TYR A 88 -14.81 8.36 -0.36
N ASN A 89 -13.90 9.10 -0.99
CA ASN A 89 -14.14 10.49 -1.40
C ASN A 89 -15.24 10.61 -2.46
N ALA A 90 -15.36 9.64 -3.36
CA ALA A 90 -16.44 9.59 -4.35
C ALA A 90 -17.80 9.38 -3.67
N PHE A 91 -17.89 8.48 -2.69
CA PHE A 91 -19.08 8.24 -1.90
C PHE A 91 -19.50 9.51 -1.13
N ILE A 92 -18.58 10.17 -0.43
CA ILE A 92 -18.86 11.44 0.28
C ILE A 92 -19.37 12.53 -0.67
N ARG A 93 -18.78 12.67 -1.86
CA ARG A 93 -19.27 13.62 -2.88
C ARG A 93 -20.69 13.30 -3.33
N LYS A 94 -21.00 12.03 -3.59
CA LYS A 94 -22.37 11.61 -3.94
C LYS A 94 -23.35 11.87 -2.80
N LEU A 95 -22.93 11.65 -1.56
CA LEU A 95 -23.74 11.90 -0.37
C LEU A 95 -24.11 13.37 -0.24
N HIS A 96 -23.13 14.28 -0.33
CA HIS A 96 -23.39 15.73 -0.29
C HIS A 96 -24.29 16.21 -1.44
N ASN A 97 -24.18 15.59 -2.62
CA ASN A 97 -25.00 15.93 -3.78
C ASN A 97 -26.39 15.26 -3.78
N LYS A 98 -26.75 14.48 -2.74
CA LYS A 98 -27.98 13.67 -2.68
C LYS A 98 -28.16 12.73 -3.88
N GLN A 99 -27.06 12.18 -4.39
CA GLN A 99 -27.03 11.29 -5.56
C GLN A 99 -26.73 9.82 -5.18
N ILE A 100 -27.03 9.43 -3.94
CA ILE A 100 -26.79 8.06 -3.45
C ILE A 100 -27.89 7.14 -3.96
N THR A 101 -27.47 5.99 -4.51
CA THR A 101 -28.35 4.90 -4.95
C THR A 101 -28.15 3.68 -4.05
N GLU A 102 -29.13 2.78 -3.95
CA GLU A 102 -29.01 1.54 -3.14
C GLU A 102 -27.76 0.70 -3.49
N GLN A 103 -27.37 0.68 -4.76
CA GLN A 103 -26.19 -0.05 -5.25
C GLN A 103 -24.87 0.52 -4.68
N ASP A 104 -24.82 1.84 -4.42
CA ASP A 104 -23.63 2.48 -3.85
C ASP A 104 -23.44 2.09 -2.37
N LEU A 105 -24.51 1.72 -1.66
CA LEU A 105 -24.48 1.42 -0.23
C LEU A 105 -23.87 0.04 0.09
N TYR A 106 -23.92 -0.89 -0.87
CA TYR A 106 -23.45 -2.28 -0.70
C TYR A 106 -22.23 -2.65 -1.55
N SER A 107 -21.76 -1.75 -2.42
CA SER A 107 -20.57 -2.00 -3.24
C SER A 107 -19.30 -1.50 -2.58
N ILE A 108 -18.34 -2.40 -2.34
CA ILE A 108 -16.99 -2.07 -1.86
C ILE A 108 -16.02 -2.47 -2.96
N SER A 109 -15.92 -1.64 -3.99
CA SER A 109 -15.00 -1.87 -5.11
C SER A 109 -13.97 -0.75 -5.18
N PRO A 110 -12.67 -1.06 -5.33
CA PRO A 110 -11.65 -0.04 -5.50
C PRO A 110 -11.93 0.75 -6.78
N VAL A 111 -11.92 2.08 -6.67
CA VAL A 111 -12.19 2.97 -7.80
C VAL A 111 -10.88 3.43 -8.42
N GLY A 112 -10.76 3.23 -9.74
CA GLY A 112 -9.62 3.71 -10.53
C GLY A 112 -8.94 2.59 -11.33
N LYS A 113 -8.06 2.99 -12.25
CA LYS A 113 -7.23 2.04 -13.01
C LYS A 113 -6.07 1.58 -12.13
N MET A 114 -6.13 0.34 -11.67
CA MET A 114 -5.16 -0.24 -10.74
C MET A 114 -3.70 -0.10 -11.23
N SER A 115 -3.46 -0.24 -12.53
CA SER A 115 -2.15 -0.07 -13.14
C SER A 115 -1.57 1.34 -13.00
N ILE A 116 -2.39 2.39 -13.13
CA ILE A 116 -1.95 3.79 -12.96
C ILE A 116 -1.62 4.05 -11.50
N LEU A 117 -2.46 3.57 -10.58
CA LEU A 117 -2.26 3.71 -9.15
C LEU A 117 -0.99 3.00 -8.67
N GLN A 118 -0.63 1.86 -9.27
CA GLN A 118 0.64 1.17 -9.00
C GLN A 118 1.85 1.99 -9.42
N VAL A 119 1.82 2.61 -10.60
CA VAL A 119 2.90 3.49 -11.06
C VAL A 119 3.04 4.71 -10.14
N GLU A 120 1.92 5.30 -9.74
CA GLU A 120 1.91 6.44 -8.82
C GLU A 120 2.36 6.03 -7.40
N ALA A 121 2.05 4.81 -6.96
CA ALA A 121 2.53 4.25 -5.71
C ALA A 121 4.05 4.01 -5.74
N LEU A 122 4.60 3.45 -6.84
CA LEU A 122 6.04 3.27 -7.01
C LEU A 122 6.81 4.59 -6.91
N ARG A 123 6.29 5.66 -7.51
CA ARG A 123 6.91 7.00 -7.46
C ARG A 123 6.68 7.73 -6.13
N SER A 124 5.92 7.16 -5.21
CA SER A 124 5.71 7.75 -3.89
C SER A 124 6.98 7.73 -3.07
N PHE A 125 7.26 8.84 -2.36
CA PHE A 125 8.40 8.97 -1.43
C PHE A 125 8.48 7.82 -0.42
N SER A 126 7.32 7.29 0.01
CA SER A 126 7.24 6.17 0.94
C SER A 126 7.83 4.86 0.39
N ILE A 127 7.74 4.63 -0.93
CA ILE A 127 8.25 3.42 -1.57
C ILE A 127 9.70 3.66 -2.01
N TRP A 128 9.92 4.57 -2.96
CA TRP A 128 11.25 4.72 -3.54
C TRP A 128 12.27 5.15 -2.50
N GLY A 129 11.95 6.07 -1.57
CA GLY A 129 12.89 6.53 -0.55
C GLY A 129 13.27 5.41 0.42
N PHE A 130 12.32 4.57 0.80
CA PHE A 130 12.56 3.44 1.70
C PHE A 130 13.40 2.34 1.03
N TYR A 131 12.98 1.85 -0.14
CA TYR A 131 13.68 0.75 -0.79
C TYR A 131 15.02 1.18 -1.42
N LEU A 132 15.16 2.45 -1.85
CA LEU A 132 16.45 3.00 -2.28
C LEU A 132 17.42 3.06 -1.10
N SER A 133 16.98 3.51 0.09
CA SER A 133 17.87 3.56 1.26
C SER A 133 18.32 2.16 1.69
N LEU A 134 17.45 1.14 1.60
CA LEU A 134 17.84 -0.26 1.80
C LEU A 134 18.83 -0.77 0.75
N ALA A 135 18.64 -0.43 -0.53
CA ALA A 135 19.57 -0.82 -1.58
C ALA A 135 20.95 -0.17 -1.39
N VAL A 136 20.99 1.12 -0.99
CA VAL A 136 22.22 1.83 -0.63
C VAL A 136 22.89 1.16 0.57
N LEU A 137 22.14 0.76 1.59
CA LEU A 137 22.68 0.03 2.75
C LEU A 137 23.37 -1.26 2.32
N VAL A 138 22.71 -2.09 1.49
CA VAL A 138 23.32 -3.34 0.96
C VAL A 138 24.61 -3.04 0.19
N TRP A 139 24.62 -1.99 -0.63
CA TRP A 139 25.80 -1.58 -1.38
C TRP A 139 26.96 -1.12 -0.47
N VAL A 140 26.65 -0.29 0.54
CA VAL A 140 27.65 0.18 1.53
C VAL A 140 28.21 -0.98 2.31
N THR A 141 27.37 -1.88 2.84
CA THR A 141 27.83 -3.05 3.60
C THR A 141 28.74 -3.95 2.77
N LYS A 142 28.41 -4.16 1.49
CA LYS A 142 29.28 -4.88 0.55
C LYS A 142 30.64 -4.18 0.38
N ALA A 143 30.64 -2.86 0.26
CA ALA A 143 31.85 -2.08 0.00
C ALA A 143 32.78 -1.92 1.23
N THR A 144 32.26 -1.98 2.46
CA THR A 144 33.04 -1.70 3.68
C THR A 144 33.36 -2.93 4.51
N VAL A 145 32.41 -3.87 4.64
CA VAL A 145 32.54 -5.03 5.53
C VAL A 145 33.06 -6.25 4.78
N LEU A 146 32.84 -6.30 3.48
CA LEU A 146 33.10 -7.48 2.67
C LEU A 146 34.18 -7.28 1.58
N SER A 147 34.79 -6.09 1.49
CA SER A 147 35.98 -5.84 0.63
C SER A 147 37.26 -6.32 1.28
#